data_AF-A0A941GCH7-F1
#
_entry.id   AF-A0A941GCH7-F1
#
_cell.length_a   1.000
_cell.length_b   1.000
_cell.length_c   1.000
_cell.angle_alpha   90.00
_cell.angle_beta   90.00
_cell.angle_gamma   90.00
#
_symmetry.space_group_name_H-M   'P 1'
#
loop_
_entity.id
_entity.type
_entity.pdbx_description
1 polymer ?
#
loop_
_entity_poly.entity_id
_entity_poly.type
_entity_poly.pdbx_seq_one_letter_code
_entity_poly.pdbx_strand_id
1 'polypeptide(L)'
;MVEFQNPFFTSTSAEVEAEYVAGVDALQAGDYNAASRHFGNAAREGHVSALFNLSLLWGGGRVTPYDFDLAADCWYKAAEAGHPGAKTVLWQLEAADRGGFGADNLAKFTAEANAGNSLVPSIMICAARFYDVICRKYGATVDVIAHELDAAATSDFYFVHSFIKRTGIDARFYGGGLSRLKPGSAADQITDGLNKLYVAMRHSGASDKLALMARCSIVGHIIAKSPYGDRSQPLCGLDTFFDNDFY
;
A
#
# COMPACT_ATOMS: atom_id res chain seq x y z
N MET A 1 4.55 1.40 -20.24
CA MET A 1 5.21 2.69 -19.97
C MET A 1 4.53 3.90 -20.64
N VAL A 2 3.41 3.73 -21.38
CA VAL A 2 2.65 4.83 -22.00
C VAL A 2 1.75 5.58 -21.01
N GLU A 3 1.41 4.95 -19.87
CA GLU A 3 0.44 5.46 -18.88
C GLU A 3 0.81 6.80 -18.24
N PHE A 4 2.10 7.17 -18.26
CA PHE A 4 2.60 8.36 -17.57
C PHE A 4 2.85 9.56 -18.49
N GLN A 5 2.72 9.41 -19.81
CA GLN A 5 3.15 10.44 -20.77
C GLN A 5 2.01 11.34 -21.27
N ASN A 6 0.78 10.83 -21.28
CA ASN A 6 -0.36 11.53 -21.87
C ASN A 6 -1.29 12.03 -20.77
N PRO A 7 -1.16 13.31 -20.34
CA PRO A 7 -2.03 13.84 -19.33
C PRO A 7 -3.48 13.86 -19.85
N PHE A 8 -4.43 13.60 -18.94
CA PHE A 8 -5.86 13.60 -19.24
C PHE A 8 -6.36 14.98 -19.66
N PHE A 9 -5.78 16.05 -19.09
CA PHE A 9 -5.88 17.42 -19.56
C PHE A 9 -4.54 18.14 -19.37
N THR A 10 -4.30 19.16 -20.18
CA THR A 10 -3.14 20.04 -20.04
C THR A 10 -3.45 21.26 -19.17
N SER A 11 -2.51 21.65 -18.31
CA SER A 11 -2.66 22.85 -17.48
C SER A 11 -2.57 24.12 -18.33
N THR A 12 -3.28 25.18 -17.94
CA THR A 12 -3.13 26.51 -18.57
C THR A 12 -1.91 27.29 -18.06
N SER A 13 -1.32 26.88 -16.93
CA SER A 13 -0.04 27.42 -16.46
C SER A 13 1.11 26.61 -17.05
N ALA A 14 2.03 27.31 -17.72
CA ALA A 14 3.24 26.73 -18.28
C ALA A 14 4.18 26.18 -17.19
N GLU A 15 4.20 26.83 -16.02
CA GLU A 15 5.00 26.41 -14.87
C GLU A 15 4.50 25.09 -14.28
N VAL A 16 3.18 24.98 -14.09
CA VAL A 16 2.55 23.75 -13.60
C VAL A 16 2.77 22.58 -14.56
N GLU A 17 2.68 22.86 -15.87
CA GLU A 17 2.92 21.83 -16.88
C GLU A 17 4.40 21.43 -16.98
N ALA A 18 5.32 22.39 -16.80
CA ALA A 18 6.74 22.09 -16.70
C ALA A 18 7.06 21.18 -15.50
N GLU A 19 6.43 21.38 -14.35
CA GLU A 19 6.56 20.48 -13.19
C GLU A 19 6.00 19.08 -13.50
N TYR A 20 4.84 18.98 -14.18
CA TYR A 20 4.31 17.67 -14.57
C TYR A 20 5.27 16.94 -15.52
N VAL A 21 5.74 17.60 -16.57
CA VAL A 21 6.69 17.04 -17.54
C VAL A 21 7.99 16.60 -16.85
N ALA A 22 8.55 17.44 -15.97
CA ALA A 22 9.74 17.07 -15.19
C ALA A 22 9.50 15.82 -14.31
N GLY A 23 8.29 15.66 -13.76
CA GLY A 23 7.90 14.47 -13.02
C GLY A 23 7.83 13.21 -13.90
N VAL A 24 7.30 13.35 -15.11
CA VAL A 24 7.27 12.26 -16.11
C VAL A 24 8.68 11.86 -16.55
N ASP A 25 9.56 12.83 -16.77
CA ASP A 25 10.96 12.59 -17.16
C ASP A 25 11.74 11.89 -16.04
N ALA A 26 11.59 12.36 -14.80
CA ALA A 26 12.19 11.71 -13.62
C ALA A 26 11.69 10.26 -13.46
N LEU A 27 10.39 10.02 -13.69
CA LEU A 27 9.81 8.69 -13.63
C LEU A 27 10.43 7.75 -14.67
N GLN A 28 10.64 8.23 -15.90
CA GLN A 28 11.27 7.46 -16.97
C GLN A 28 12.75 7.17 -16.67
N ALA A 29 13.43 8.09 -15.99
CA ALA A 29 14.80 7.88 -15.51
C ALA A 29 14.88 6.91 -14.30
N GLY A 30 13.74 6.47 -13.75
CA GLY A 30 13.69 5.63 -12.56
C GLY A 30 13.89 6.38 -11.24
N ASP A 31 13.94 7.72 -11.26
CA ASP A 31 14.03 8.54 -10.05
C ASP A 31 12.62 8.82 -9.50
N TYR A 32 12.08 7.83 -8.79
CA TYR A 32 10.72 7.89 -8.24
C TYR A 32 10.55 9.01 -7.19
N ASN A 33 11.60 9.34 -6.44
CA ASN A 33 11.53 10.40 -5.43
C ASN A 33 11.50 11.79 -6.08
N ALA A 34 12.31 12.02 -7.12
CA ALA A 34 12.20 13.25 -7.91
C ALA A 34 10.86 13.34 -8.63
N ALA A 35 10.37 12.23 -9.22
CA ALA A 35 9.06 12.17 -9.84
C ALA A 35 7.94 12.55 -8.85
N SER A 36 7.97 11.98 -7.64
CA SER A 36 7.00 12.32 -6.59
C SER A 36 7.07 13.78 -6.16
N ARG A 37 8.25 14.39 -6.12
CA ARG A 37 8.40 15.81 -5.78
C ARG A 37 7.76 16.70 -6.85
N HIS A 38 8.09 16.45 -8.12
CA HIS A 38 7.59 17.22 -9.25
C HIS A 38 6.07 17.05 -9.45
N PHE A 39 5.56 15.82 -9.40
CA PHE A 39 4.12 15.61 -9.40
C PHE A 39 3.45 16.25 -8.18
N GLY A 40 4.09 16.26 -7.01
CA GLY A 40 3.61 16.98 -5.83
C GLY A 40 3.47 18.48 -6.07
N ASN A 41 4.41 19.10 -6.78
CA ASN A 41 4.35 20.51 -7.15
C ASN A 41 3.19 20.79 -8.12
N ALA A 42 3.08 20.02 -9.20
CA ALA A 42 1.99 20.17 -10.16
C ALA A 42 0.60 19.89 -9.53
N ALA A 43 0.51 18.87 -8.68
CA ALA A 43 -0.73 18.49 -7.99
C ALA A 43 -1.22 19.56 -7.01
N ARG A 44 -0.31 20.27 -6.33
CA ARG A 44 -0.68 21.39 -5.43
C ARG A 44 -1.38 22.54 -6.17
N GLU A 45 -1.06 22.71 -7.45
CA GLU A 45 -1.69 23.70 -8.34
C GLU A 45 -2.88 23.11 -9.13
N GLY A 46 -3.36 21.92 -8.75
CA GLY A 46 -4.57 21.31 -9.32
C GLY A 46 -4.36 20.42 -10.55
N HIS A 47 -3.11 20.05 -10.89
CA HIS A 47 -2.86 19.16 -12.01
C HIS A 47 -3.36 17.73 -11.73
N VAL A 48 -4.39 17.29 -12.44
CA VAL A 48 -5.10 16.02 -12.12
C VAL A 48 -4.31 14.78 -12.52
N SER A 49 -3.62 14.76 -13.66
CA SER A 49 -2.74 13.62 -13.97
C SER A 49 -1.54 13.52 -13.02
N ALA A 50 -1.08 14.63 -12.43
CA ALA A 50 -0.08 14.58 -11.37
C ALA A 50 -0.65 13.94 -10.10
N LEU A 51 -1.88 14.27 -9.69
CA LEU A 51 -2.59 13.58 -8.59
C LEU A 51 -2.69 12.07 -8.84
N PHE A 52 -3.10 11.67 -10.05
CA PHE A 52 -3.18 10.25 -10.41
C PHE A 52 -1.80 9.56 -10.40
N ASN A 53 -0.76 10.20 -10.93
CA ASN A 53 0.58 9.61 -10.92
C ASN A 53 1.16 9.49 -9.50
N LEU A 54 0.88 10.46 -8.61
CA LEU A 54 1.24 10.35 -7.19
C LEU A 54 0.58 9.17 -6.50
N SER A 55 -0.72 8.96 -6.75
CA SER A 55 -1.44 7.84 -6.14
C SER A 55 -0.86 6.48 -6.57
N LEU A 56 -0.42 6.37 -7.82
CA LEU A 56 0.26 5.18 -8.33
C LEU A 56 1.64 4.96 -7.69
N LEU A 57 2.45 6.03 -7.58
CA LEU A 57 3.78 5.95 -6.97
C LEU A 57 3.72 5.50 -5.52
N TRP A 58 2.80 6.09 -4.75
CA TRP A 58 2.68 5.84 -3.33
C TRP A 58 1.98 4.51 -3.07
N GLY A 59 0.90 4.20 -3.78
CA GLY A 59 0.22 2.91 -3.66
C GLY A 59 1.08 1.72 -4.09
N GLY A 60 1.97 1.91 -5.06
CA GLY A 60 2.89 0.88 -5.52
C GLY A 60 4.14 0.71 -4.65
N GLY A 61 4.32 1.53 -3.61
CA GLY A 61 5.50 1.52 -2.77
C GLY A 61 6.78 1.84 -3.54
N ARG A 62 6.72 2.69 -4.58
CA ARG A 62 7.90 3.04 -5.40
C ARG A 62 8.72 4.20 -4.83
N VAL A 63 8.18 4.88 -3.83
CA VAL A 63 8.83 6.01 -3.16
C VAL A 63 9.09 5.67 -1.70
N THR A 64 10.07 6.31 -1.08
CA THR A 64 10.37 6.14 0.35
C THR A 64 10.46 7.50 1.06
N PRO A 65 9.70 7.72 2.13
CA PRO A 65 8.58 6.91 2.60
C PRO A 65 7.36 7.04 1.68
N TYR A 66 6.43 6.09 1.77
CA TYR A 66 5.13 6.20 1.10
C TYR A 66 3.96 6.02 2.09
N ASP A 67 2.77 6.48 1.69
CA ASP A 67 1.58 6.49 2.54
C ASP A 67 0.33 6.08 1.74
N PHE A 68 -0.39 5.05 2.20
CA PHE A 68 -1.60 4.55 1.55
C PHE A 68 -2.80 5.49 1.68
N ASP A 69 -2.90 6.28 2.75
CA ASP A 69 -3.99 7.25 2.91
C ASP A 69 -3.82 8.41 1.95
N LEU A 70 -2.61 8.96 1.84
CA LEU A 70 -2.37 10.05 0.91
C LEU A 70 -2.40 9.55 -0.55
N ALA A 71 -1.98 8.31 -0.82
CA ALA A 71 -2.23 7.67 -2.10
C ALA A 71 -3.73 7.61 -2.43
N ALA A 72 -4.56 7.18 -1.48
CA ALA A 72 -6.02 7.14 -1.64
C ALA A 72 -6.62 8.54 -1.83
N ASP A 73 -6.19 9.54 -1.06
CA ASP A 73 -6.66 10.92 -1.18
C ASP A 73 -6.35 11.53 -2.55
N CYS A 74 -5.11 11.35 -3.04
CA CYS A 74 -4.76 11.73 -4.41
C CYS A 74 -5.64 11.01 -5.45
N TRP A 75 -5.93 9.73 -5.23
CA TRP A 75 -6.78 8.94 -6.12
C TRP A 75 -8.23 9.45 -6.14
N TYR A 76 -8.82 9.72 -4.97
CA TYR A 76 -10.16 10.29 -4.82
C TYR A 76 -10.25 11.63 -5.53
N LYS A 77 -9.31 12.55 -5.27
CA LYS A 77 -9.27 13.87 -5.92
C LYS A 77 -9.15 13.75 -7.44
N ALA A 78 -8.33 12.83 -7.93
CA ALA A 78 -8.23 12.60 -9.36
C ALA A 78 -9.54 12.05 -9.95
N ALA A 79 -10.22 11.14 -9.26
CA ALA A 79 -11.49 10.59 -9.69
C ALA A 79 -12.63 11.62 -9.69
N GLU A 80 -12.71 12.45 -8.64
CA GLU A 80 -13.65 13.57 -8.52
C GLU A 80 -13.45 14.59 -9.65
N ALA A 81 -12.19 14.88 -9.99
CA ALA A 81 -11.84 15.77 -11.10
C ALA A 81 -11.96 15.13 -12.49
N GLY A 82 -12.46 13.89 -12.57
CA GLY A 82 -12.83 13.26 -13.84
C GLY A 82 -11.78 12.32 -14.46
N HIS A 83 -10.63 12.08 -13.80
CA HIS A 83 -9.56 11.28 -14.38
C HIS A 83 -10.03 9.84 -14.68
N PRO A 84 -9.98 9.37 -15.95
CA PRO A 84 -10.59 8.09 -16.35
C PRO A 84 -10.00 6.91 -15.59
N GLY A 85 -8.67 6.84 -15.48
CA GLY A 85 -7.99 5.77 -14.75
C GLY A 85 -8.25 5.80 -13.25
N ALA A 86 -8.64 6.95 -12.69
CA ALA A 86 -8.97 7.04 -11.27
C ALA A 86 -10.42 6.59 -11.02
N LYS A 87 -11.36 6.99 -11.89
CA LYS A 87 -12.78 6.65 -11.80
C LYS A 87 -13.05 5.15 -11.91
N THR A 88 -12.26 4.41 -12.69
CA THR A 88 -12.47 2.96 -12.90
C THR A 88 -12.34 2.13 -11.62
N VAL A 89 -11.53 2.57 -10.65
CA VAL A 89 -11.30 1.88 -9.38
C VAL A 89 -11.91 2.59 -8.17
N LEU A 90 -12.60 3.72 -8.37
CA LEU A 90 -13.21 4.49 -7.28
C LEU A 90 -14.13 3.64 -6.40
N TRP A 91 -14.97 2.80 -7.02
CA TRP A 91 -15.89 1.92 -6.30
C TRP A 91 -15.16 0.89 -5.43
N GLN A 92 -13.96 0.43 -5.84
CA GLN A 92 -13.14 -0.50 -5.08
C GLN A 92 -12.63 0.17 -3.80
N LEU A 93 -12.10 1.37 -3.96
CA LEU A 93 -11.57 2.16 -2.85
C LEU A 93 -12.68 2.49 -1.84
N GLU A 94 -13.84 2.92 -2.32
CA GLU A 94 -15.00 3.18 -1.47
C GLU A 94 -15.51 1.93 -0.73
N ALA A 95 -15.51 0.76 -1.37
CA ALA A 95 -15.90 -0.48 -0.73
C ALA A 95 -14.88 -0.93 0.33
N ALA A 96 -13.58 -0.69 0.09
CA ALA A 96 -12.51 -0.92 1.06
C ALA A 96 -12.69 -0.02 2.30
N ASP A 97 -12.95 1.27 2.10
CA ASP A 97 -13.11 2.26 3.16
C ASP A 97 -14.31 1.99 4.09
N ARG A 98 -15.33 1.32 3.57
CA ARG A 98 -16.52 0.90 4.34
C ARG A 98 -16.36 -0.48 4.97
N GLY A 99 -15.23 -1.16 4.74
CA GLY A 99 -15.01 -2.55 5.13
C GLY A 99 -15.95 -3.53 4.42
N GLY A 100 -16.61 -3.10 3.34
CA GLY A 100 -17.62 -3.87 2.60
C GLY A 100 -17.04 -4.64 1.40
N PHE A 101 -15.74 -4.50 1.14
CA PHE A 101 -15.06 -5.13 0.02
C PHE A 101 -15.11 -6.66 0.09
N GLY A 102 -14.82 -7.23 1.27
CA GLY A 102 -14.73 -8.66 1.52
C GLY A 102 -13.37 -9.25 1.10
N ALA A 103 -12.73 -10.00 2.01
CA ALA A 103 -11.37 -10.53 1.78
C ALA A 103 -11.30 -11.46 0.55
N ASP A 104 -12.34 -12.25 0.29
CA ASP A 104 -12.41 -13.15 -0.87
C ASP A 104 -12.47 -12.38 -2.19
N ASN A 105 -13.22 -11.29 -2.25
CA ASN A 105 -13.26 -10.43 -3.43
C ASN A 105 -11.90 -9.77 -3.65
N LEU A 106 -11.22 -9.35 -2.58
CA LEU A 106 -9.90 -8.72 -2.67
C LEU A 106 -8.85 -9.69 -3.21
N ALA A 107 -8.84 -10.92 -2.70
CA ALA A 107 -8.00 -11.98 -3.22
C ALA A 107 -8.34 -12.28 -4.70
N LYS A 108 -9.62 -12.35 -5.06
CA LYS A 108 -10.04 -12.60 -6.44
C LYS A 108 -9.56 -11.52 -7.40
N PHE A 109 -9.82 -10.24 -7.12
CA PHE A 109 -9.33 -9.15 -7.97
C PHE A 109 -7.81 -9.11 -8.06
N THR A 110 -7.12 -9.47 -6.98
CA THR A 110 -5.67 -9.58 -6.97
C THR A 110 -5.16 -10.67 -7.91
N ALA A 111 -5.76 -11.86 -7.87
CA ALA A 111 -5.40 -12.95 -8.76
C ALA A 111 -5.67 -12.61 -10.25
N GLU A 112 -6.76 -11.89 -10.52
CA GLU A 112 -7.17 -11.50 -11.88
C GLU A 112 -6.34 -10.35 -12.49
N ALA A 113 -5.64 -9.57 -11.67
CA ALA A 113 -4.90 -8.40 -12.14
C ALA A 113 -3.72 -8.72 -13.07
N ASN A 114 -3.24 -9.98 -13.09
CA ASN A 114 -2.15 -10.46 -13.96
C ASN A 114 -0.93 -9.52 -14.02
N ALA A 115 -0.55 -8.95 -12.87
CA ALA A 115 0.43 -7.88 -12.79
C ALA A 115 1.90 -8.34 -12.92
N GLY A 116 2.14 -9.66 -13.02
CA GLY A 116 3.48 -10.22 -12.98
C GLY A 116 4.16 -9.88 -11.65
N ASN A 117 5.46 -9.61 -11.70
CA ASN A 117 6.25 -9.30 -10.51
C ASN A 117 6.22 -7.80 -10.17
N SER A 118 5.03 -7.23 -9.97
CA SER A 118 4.84 -5.82 -9.58
C SER A 118 3.70 -5.66 -8.57
N LEU A 119 3.87 -4.73 -7.61
CA LEU A 119 2.77 -4.32 -6.74
C LEU A 119 1.78 -3.47 -7.54
N VAL A 120 0.50 -3.87 -7.50
CA VAL A 120 -0.58 -3.10 -8.14
C VAL A 120 -1.05 -2.02 -7.18
N PRO A 121 -0.90 -0.72 -7.51
CA PRO A 121 -1.19 0.36 -6.56
C PRO A 121 -2.62 0.35 -6.03
N SER A 122 -3.61 0.15 -6.90
CA SER A 122 -5.02 0.11 -6.48
C SER A 122 -5.32 -1.02 -5.50
N ILE A 123 -4.77 -2.23 -5.73
CA ILE A 123 -4.92 -3.38 -4.83
C ILE A 123 -4.27 -3.10 -3.49
N MET A 124 -3.05 -2.56 -3.49
CA MET A 124 -2.31 -2.27 -2.26
C MET A 124 -3.03 -1.23 -1.40
N ILE A 125 -3.51 -0.14 -2.01
CA ILE A 125 -4.30 0.89 -1.32
C ILE A 125 -5.60 0.28 -0.77
N CYS A 126 -6.35 -0.45 -1.61
CA CYS A 126 -7.60 -1.08 -1.18
C CYS A 126 -7.37 -2.08 -0.05
N ALA A 127 -6.32 -2.90 -0.14
CA ALA A 127 -5.99 -3.89 0.89
C ALA A 127 -5.63 -3.23 2.22
N ALA A 128 -4.70 -2.27 2.21
CA ALA A 128 -4.28 -1.57 3.42
C ALA A 128 -5.47 -0.94 4.16
N ARG A 129 -6.32 -0.22 3.42
CA ARG A 129 -7.49 0.48 3.98
C ARG A 129 -8.58 -0.49 4.41
N PHE A 130 -8.86 -1.52 3.62
CA PHE A 130 -9.84 -2.56 3.95
C PHE A 130 -9.47 -3.26 5.27
N TYR A 131 -8.23 -3.74 5.39
CA TYR A 131 -7.78 -4.47 6.57
C TYR A 131 -7.71 -3.58 7.81
N ASP A 132 -7.27 -2.33 7.69
CA ASP A 132 -7.34 -1.35 8.78
C ASP A 132 -8.78 -1.14 9.26
N VAL A 133 -9.71 -0.86 8.34
CA VAL A 133 -11.12 -0.59 8.67
C VAL A 133 -11.76 -1.79 9.38
N ILE A 134 -11.60 -3.01 8.87
CA ILE A 134 -12.22 -4.19 9.50
C ILE A 134 -11.54 -4.54 10.83
N CYS A 135 -10.22 -4.34 10.97
CA CYS A 135 -9.53 -4.52 12.25
C CYS A 135 -10.14 -3.62 13.33
N ARG A 136 -10.32 -2.33 13.03
CA ARG A 136 -10.91 -1.36 13.96
C ARG A 136 -12.38 -1.66 14.22
N LYS A 137 -13.16 -1.91 13.18
CA LYS A 137 -14.61 -2.15 13.27
C LYS A 137 -14.96 -3.34 14.16
N TYR A 138 -14.14 -4.40 14.13
CA TYR A 138 -14.39 -5.63 14.88
C TYR A 138 -13.49 -5.80 16.11
N GLY A 139 -12.74 -4.77 16.50
CA GLY A 139 -11.86 -4.82 17.68
C GLY A 139 -10.74 -5.85 17.57
N ALA A 140 -10.31 -6.21 16.35
CA ALA A 140 -9.34 -7.26 16.08
C ALA A 140 -7.89 -6.75 15.97
N THR A 141 -7.69 -5.43 15.96
CA THR A 141 -6.38 -4.78 15.70
C THR A 141 -5.23 -5.35 16.53
N VAL A 142 -5.42 -5.54 17.84
CA VAL A 142 -4.35 -6.03 18.74
C VAL A 142 -3.99 -7.48 18.44
N ASP A 143 -4.99 -8.34 18.26
CA ASP A 143 -4.77 -9.77 18.02
C ASP A 143 -4.17 -10.03 16.63
N VAL A 144 -4.61 -9.27 15.61
CA VAL A 144 -4.03 -9.32 14.26
C VAL A 144 -2.58 -8.89 14.27
N ILE A 145 -2.24 -7.74 14.89
CA ILE A 145 -0.84 -7.29 14.96
C ILE A 145 0.03 -8.30 15.72
N ALA A 146 -0.45 -8.82 16.85
CA ALA A 146 0.29 -9.82 17.61
C ALA A 146 0.53 -11.09 16.79
N HIS A 147 -0.50 -11.61 16.11
CA HIS A 147 -0.36 -12.78 15.24
C HIS A 147 0.62 -12.55 14.09
N GLU A 148 0.46 -11.45 13.36
CA GLU A 148 1.28 -11.16 12.18
C GLU A 148 2.76 -10.94 12.54
N LEU A 149 3.06 -10.29 13.66
CA LEU A 149 4.45 -10.10 14.11
C LEU A 149 5.07 -11.39 14.67
N ASP A 150 4.30 -12.23 15.37
CA ASP A 150 4.77 -13.53 15.84
C ASP A 150 5.05 -14.49 14.67
N ALA A 151 4.17 -14.52 13.67
CA ALA A 151 4.38 -15.25 12.43
C ALA A 151 5.57 -14.71 11.62
N ALA A 152 5.71 -13.38 11.53
CA ALA A 152 6.83 -12.74 10.85
C ALA A 152 8.17 -13.07 11.52
N ALA A 153 8.20 -13.21 12.85
CA ALA A 153 9.41 -13.55 13.61
C ALA A 153 9.95 -14.95 13.31
N THR A 154 9.16 -15.83 12.68
CA THR A 154 9.60 -17.16 12.23
C THR A 154 9.95 -17.19 10.74
N SER A 155 9.97 -16.05 10.05
CA SER A 155 10.25 -15.99 8.61
C SER A 155 11.71 -16.30 8.29
N ASP A 156 11.97 -17.02 7.19
CA ASP A 156 13.33 -17.22 6.67
C ASP A 156 13.89 -15.98 5.95
N PHE A 157 13.06 -14.95 5.73
CA PHE A 157 13.45 -13.76 4.99
C PHE A 157 13.93 -12.65 5.92
N TYR A 158 15.21 -12.29 5.82
CA TYR A 158 15.83 -11.24 6.64
C TYR A 158 15.06 -9.90 6.61
N PHE A 159 14.58 -9.46 5.44
CA PHE A 159 13.85 -8.18 5.33
C PHE A 159 12.55 -8.16 6.15
N VAL A 160 11.95 -9.32 6.46
CA VAL A 160 10.78 -9.43 7.33
C VAL A 160 11.18 -9.13 8.78
N HIS A 161 12.36 -9.60 9.22
CA HIS A 161 12.92 -9.25 10.53
C HIS A 161 13.24 -7.75 10.61
N SER A 162 13.79 -7.17 9.55
CA SER A 162 14.02 -5.72 9.47
C SER A 162 12.70 -4.95 9.55
N PHE A 163 11.64 -5.42 8.91
CA PHE A 163 10.29 -4.87 9.08
C PHE A 163 9.84 -4.90 10.55
N ILE A 164 9.96 -6.04 11.26
CA ILE A 164 9.60 -6.13 12.68
C ILE A 164 10.36 -5.10 13.50
N LYS A 165 11.68 -4.97 13.30
CA LYS A 165 12.50 -3.95 14.00
C LYS A 165 11.96 -2.54 13.77
N ARG A 166 11.61 -2.20 12.52
CA ARG A 166 11.05 -0.88 12.15
C ARG A 166 9.70 -0.58 12.80
N THR A 167 8.94 -1.59 13.23
CA THR A 167 7.68 -1.36 13.95
C THR A 167 7.90 -0.78 15.36
N GLY A 168 9.08 -1.00 15.95
CA GLY A 168 9.38 -0.58 17.33
C GLY A 168 8.56 -1.31 18.41
N ILE A 169 7.87 -2.40 18.05
CA ILE A 169 7.03 -3.18 18.97
C ILE A 169 7.89 -4.26 19.65
N ASP A 170 7.82 -4.30 20.98
CA ASP A 170 8.59 -5.24 21.80
C ASP A 170 8.10 -6.68 21.64
N ALA A 171 9.01 -7.66 21.58
CA ALA A 171 8.68 -9.08 21.43
C ALA A 171 7.76 -9.63 22.54
N ARG A 172 7.76 -9.05 23.74
CA ARG A 172 6.82 -9.40 24.82
C ARG A 172 5.37 -9.10 24.44
N PHE A 173 5.14 -8.13 23.56
CA PHE A 173 3.80 -7.80 23.10
C PHE A 173 3.24 -8.86 22.15
N TYR A 174 4.03 -9.31 21.17
CA TYR A 174 3.53 -10.22 20.12
C TYR A 174 3.85 -11.69 20.37
N GLY A 175 4.76 -12.03 21.28
CA GLY A 175 5.09 -13.42 21.60
C GLY A 175 3.85 -14.25 21.97
N GLY A 176 3.71 -15.41 21.32
CA GLY A 176 2.55 -16.29 21.45
C GLY A 176 1.30 -15.79 20.72
N GLY A 177 1.44 -14.77 19.85
CA GLY A 177 0.41 -14.23 18.98
C GLY A 177 -0.27 -15.27 18.11
N LEU A 178 0.47 -16.29 17.65
CA LEU A 178 -0.10 -17.42 16.90
C LEU A 178 -1.22 -18.15 17.67
N SER A 179 -1.12 -18.20 19.00
CA SER A 179 -2.11 -18.86 19.87
C SER A 179 -3.23 -17.94 20.37
N ARG A 180 -3.21 -16.64 20.02
CA ARG A 180 -4.25 -15.68 20.45
C ARG A 180 -5.53 -15.80 19.64
N LEU A 181 -5.43 -16.30 18.41
CA LEU A 181 -6.58 -16.40 17.51
C LEU A 181 -7.51 -17.52 17.96
N LYS A 182 -8.79 -17.19 18.13
CA LYS A 182 -9.84 -18.18 18.35
C LYS A 182 -10.47 -18.53 17.00
N PRO A 183 -10.70 -19.81 16.68
CA PRO A 183 -11.36 -20.20 15.45
C PRO A 183 -12.67 -19.45 15.24
N GLY A 184 -12.84 -18.83 14.07
CA GLY A 184 -14.02 -18.05 13.70
C GLY A 184 -14.08 -16.65 14.32
N SER A 185 -13.10 -16.24 15.13
CA SER A 185 -13.01 -14.85 15.59
C SER A 185 -12.77 -13.88 14.44
N ALA A 186 -13.00 -12.59 14.66
CA ALA A 186 -12.73 -11.58 13.66
C ALA A 186 -11.24 -11.55 13.28
N ALA A 187 -10.34 -11.66 14.27
CA ALA A 187 -8.89 -11.69 14.01
C ALA A 187 -8.48 -12.90 13.16
N ASP A 188 -9.01 -14.09 13.46
CA ASP A 188 -8.82 -15.32 12.69
C ASP A 188 -9.24 -15.18 11.22
N GLN A 189 -10.44 -14.67 10.98
CA GLN A 189 -10.95 -14.44 9.63
C GLN A 189 -10.16 -13.35 8.87
N ILE A 190 -9.66 -12.33 9.58
CA ILE A 190 -8.84 -11.26 9.00
C ILE A 190 -7.47 -11.80 8.58
N THR A 191 -6.81 -12.58 9.44
CA THR A 191 -5.50 -13.20 9.13
C THR A 191 -5.63 -14.22 7.99
N ASP A 192 -6.73 -14.97 7.94
CA ASP A 192 -7.07 -15.81 6.78
C ASP A 192 -7.24 -14.99 5.50
N GLY A 193 -7.86 -13.82 5.60
CA GLY A 193 -7.93 -12.87 4.49
C GLY A 193 -6.55 -12.46 4.00
N LEU A 194 -5.65 -12.06 4.89
CA LEU A 194 -4.27 -11.68 4.55
C LEU A 194 -3.51 -12.84 3.87
N ASN A 195 -3.71 -14.08 4.35
CA ASN A 195 -3.19 -15.29 3.72
C ASN A 195 -3.74 -15.49 2.30
N LYS A 196 -5.05 -15.32 2.10
CA LYS A 196 -5.67 -15.41 0.76
C LYS A 196 -5.13 -14.36 -0.19
N LEU A 197 -4.93 -13.13 0.28
CA LEU A 197 -4.32 -12.06 -0.50
C LEU A 197 -2.88 -12.40 -0.92
N TYR A 198 -2.07 -12.91 0.01
CA TYR A 198 -0.70 -13.38 -0.27
C TYR A 198 -0.68 -14.43 -1.38
N VAL A 199 -1.55 -15.45 -1.28
CA VAL A 199 -1.66 -16.52 -2.28
C VAL A 199 -2.12 -15.96 -3.63
N ALA A 200 -3.10 -15.06 -3.63
CA ALA A 200 -3.58 -14.41 -4.85
C ALA A 200 -2.50 -13.59 -5.56
N MET A 201 -1.67 -12.85 -4.82
CA MET A 201 -0.54 -12.12 -5.40
C MET A 201 0.41 -13.07 -6.11
N ARG A 202 0.72 -14.22 -5.51
CA ARG A 202 1.58 -15.24 -6.14
C ARG A 202 0.96 -15.79 -7.42
N HIS A 203 -0.34 -16.09 -7.41
CA HIS A 203 -1.05 -16.54 -8.62
C HIS A 203 -1.06 -15.49 -9.72
N SER A 204 -1.07 -14.20 -9.38
CA SER A 204 -0.97 -13.09 -10.35
C SER A 204 0.44 -12.87 -10.92
N GLY A 205 1.44 -13.62 -10.44
CA GLY A 205 2.82 -13.60 -10.91
C GLY A 205 3.83 -12.91 -9.98
N ALA A 206 3.42 -12.48 -8.77
CA ALA A 206 4.34 -11.87 -7.81
C ALA A 206 5.27 -12.91 -7.16
N SER A 207 6.54 -12.55 -6.97
CA SER A 207 7.48 -13.35 -6.20
C SER A 207 7.09 -13.42 -4.71
N ASP A 208 7.58 -14.44 -3.99
CA ASP A 208 7.40 -14.56 -2.54
C ASP A 208 7.86 -13.31 -1.80
N LYS A 209 9.01 -12.76 -2.19
CA LYS A 209 9.56 -11.55 -1.58
C LYS A 209 8.62 -10.36 -1.73
N LEU A 210 8.06 -10.19 -2.91
CA LEU A 210 7.15 -9.09 -3.20
C LEU A 210 5.81 -9.25 -2.48
N ALA A 211 5.27 -10.47 -2.45
CA ALA A 211 4.02 -10.76 -1.72
C ALA A 211 4.20 -10.62 -0.19
N LEU A 212 5.36 -10.99 0.35
CA LEU A 212 5.69 -10.76 1.77
C LEU A 212 5.87 -9.28 2.08
N MET A 213 6.55 -8.52 1.22
CA MET A 213 6.63 -7.07 1.38
C MET A 213 5.23 -6.45 1.40
N ALA A 214 4.36 -6.81 0.45
CA ALA A 214 2.99 -6.31 0.42
C ALA A 214 2.25 -6.55 1.74
N ARG A 215 2.34 -7.78 2.26
CA ARG A 215 1.74 -8.13 3.56
C ARG A 215 2.33 -7.32 4.70
N CYS A 216 3.66 -7.19 4.77
CA CYS A 216 4.33 -6.35 5.77
C CYS A 216 3.86 -4.90 5.69
N SER A 217 3.72 -4.34 4.49
CA SER A 217 3.25 -2.97 4.30
C SER A 217 1.79 -2.78 4.74
N ILE A 218 0.92 -3.74 4.46
CA ILE A 218 -0.47 -3.73 4.94
C ILE A 218 -0.50 -3.77 6.47
N VAL A 219 0.27 -4.67 7.09
CA VAL A 219 0.38 -4.78 8.55
C VAL A 219 0.99 -3.51 9.15
N GLY A 220 2.01 -2.93 8.50
CA GLY A 220 2.62 -1.67 8.88
C GLY A 220 1.63 -0.51 8.87
N HIS A 221 0.72 -0.47 7.89
CA HIS A 221 -0.37 0.51 7.86
C HIS A 221 -1.34 0.34 9.03
N ILE A 222 -1.74 -0.90 9.36
CA ILE A 222 -2.58 -1.20 10.53
C ILE A 222 -1.87 -0.76 11.82
N ILE A 223 -0.57 -1.01 11.94
CA ILE A 223 0.25 -0.60 13.09
C ILE A 223 0.28 0.93 13.20
N ALA A 224 0.55 1.65 12.12
CA ALA A 224 0.59 3.11 12.09
C ALA A 224 -0.75 3.75 12.54
N LYS A 225 -1.88 3.06 12.31
CA LYS A 225 -3.23 3.47 12.72
C LYS A 225 -3.64 2.99 14.12
N SER A 226 -2.77 2.25 14.81
CA SER A 226 -3.01 1.68 16.13
C SER A 226 -2.31 2.50 17.23
N PRO A 227 -2.55 2.21 18.53
CA PRO A 227 -1.79 2.82 19.62
C PRO A 227 -0.26 2.57 19.58
N TYR A 228 0.21 1.69 18.68
CA TYR A 228 1.64 1.42 18.48
C TYR A 228 2.28 2.28 17.38
N GLY A 229 1.49 3.10 16.67
CA GLY A 229 1.93 3.86 15.51
C GLY A 229 3.03 4.88 15.80
N ASP A 230 3.00 5.54 16.96
CA ASP A 230 3.98 6.56 17.36
C ASP A 230 5.43 6.04 17.43
N ARG A 231 5.59 4.72 17.56
CA ARG A 231 6.91 4.05 17.64
C ARG A 231 7.34 3.44 16.30
N SER A 232 6.40 3.30 15.37
CA SER A 232 6.67 2.67 14.09
C SER A 232 7.31 3.67 13.12
N GLN A 233 8.35 3.23 12.44
CA GLN A 233 8.94 4.00 11.35
C GLN A 233 7.99 4.03 10.14
N PRO A 234 8.12 5.05 9.26
CA PRO A 234 7.36 5.12 8.01
C PRO A 234 7.54 3.89 7.12
N LEU A 235 6.57 3.66 6.21
CA LEU A 235 6.67 2.56 5.25
C LEU A 235 7.82 2.78 4.27
N CYS A 236 8.65 1.75 4.10
CA CYS A 236 9.77 1.73 3.16
C CYS A 236 9.31 1.26 1.78
N GLY A 237 9.63 2.03 0.74
CA GLY A 237 9.40 1.63 -0.66
C GLY A 237 10.32 0.51 -1.12
N LEU A 238 10.07 -0.03 -2.32
CA LEU A 238 10.71 -1.21 -2.89
C LEU A 238 12.24 -1.17 -2.81
N ASP A 239 12.83 -0.03 -3.15
CA ASP A 239 14.29 0.13 -3.18
C ASP A 239 14.90 0.00 -1.79
N THR A 240 14.23 0.50 -0.75
CA THR A 240 14.76 0.48 0.62
C THR A 240 14.26 -0.68 1.46
N PHE A 241 13.13 -1.29 1.09
CA PHE A 241 12.48 -2.32 1.88
C PHE A 241 13.31 -3.61 1.95
N PHE A 242 13.97 -3.95 0.84
CA PHE A 242 14.83 -5.13 0.72
C PHE A 242 16.30 -4.86 1.05
N ASP A 243 16.68 -3.59 1.18
CA ASP A 243 18.04 -3.20 1.52
C ASP A 243 18.34 -3.48 3.00
N ASN A 244 19.54 -4.01 3.24
CA ASN A 244 19.98 -4.44 4.57
C ASN A 244 20.64 -3.30 5.38
N ASP A 245 20.97 -2.17 4.73
CA ASP A 245 21.91 -1.18 5.28
C ASP A 245 21.25 -0.05 6.08
N PHE A 246 19.94 -0.13 6.29
CA PHE A 246 19.23 0.73 7.23
C PHE A 246 18.83 -0.09 8.47
N TYR A 247 19.70 -0.04 9.48
CA TYR A 247 19.51 -0.37 10.93
C TYR A 247 19.90 -1.76 11.46
#